data_AF-A0A258BRC0-F1
#
_entry.id   AF-A0A258BRC0-F1
#
_cell.length_a   1.000
_cell.length_b   1.000
_cell.length_c   1.000
_cell.angle_alpha   90.00
_cell.angle_beta   90.00
_cell.angle_gamma   90.00
#
_symmetry.space_group_name_H-M   'P 1'
#
loop_
_entity.id
_entity.type
_entity.pdbx_description
1 polymer ?
#
loop_
_entity_poly.entity_id
_entity_poly.type
_entity_poly.pdbx_seq_one_letter_code
_entity_poly.pdbx_strand_id
1 'polypeptide(L)'
;GTLDGWLYALDAKSGKVLWKADTITDRTRGYTITGAPEVAGDVVVIGNAGAEYDVRGYVTAYRLSDGGQAWRFFTVPRDPKLGPQETPELEEAVRTWDADSRWDIGGGGSVWDAINYDPQFGTVYIGVGNGGPYSVGTRSPRGGDNLYLSSIVALDAKTGRMKWHYQETPQDGWDYTATQPMVLTEMEIDGARRPVILHAPKNGFLFVIDRETGKPLRINPLVRTSWTDGYDLKTGRPRMNPKGSDYWNDGPKIVFPGSPGARNWYPPAYDPTRGLYYAAVLDMGNLMFIPPSDGTPDTRRPNALNIRTSLIFTSDLEAALPTLPPAMQEQVKALREWQWVKDKPYSSEIRAIDPLTGKARWSVAAEGWQDRMGMLATGSGLLFHGTIGGKLIVRDADTGKLLKEIDTGSSIMAAPMTYRVKGVQYVAVATGFGGGGWSYVPRYAAAYDRGNANRILVFRLDGGPVAKPDPLPPLEVAAAPPAQLPGVTPATIAKGQGLFFTNCAICHANQLRSATPDLRRMEPGVHQAFRQIVLEGLLLPNGMPRWDDLLSPADADAIHAWLIDEQGKLRVRELKLKAAGQPLDTPSLAILSNY
;
A
#
# COMPACT_ATOMS: atom_id res chain seq x y z
N GLY A 1 4.11 -15.90 -8.06
CA GLY A 1 5.07 -14.92 -8.58
C GLY A 1 6.14 -14.67 -7.55
N THR A 2 7.22 -14.01 -7.94
CA THR A 2 8.36 -13.66 -7.08
C THR A 2 8.71 -12.19 -7.28
N LEU A 3 9.34 -11.56 -6.29
CA LEU A 3 9.54 -10.11 -6.26
C LEU A 3 10.29 -9.59 -7.51
N ASP A 4 11.22 -10.37 -8.05
CA ASP A 4 12.02 -10.08 -9.25
C ASP A 4 11.30 -10.38 -10.58
N GLY A 5 9.99 -10.63 -10.52
CA GLY A 5 9.12 -10.70 -11.70
C GLY A 5 9.03 -12.08 -12.35
N TRP A 6 9.51 -13.15 -11.71
CA TRP A 6 9.33 -14.49 -12.24
C TRP A 6 8.05 -15.16 -11.72
N LEU A 7 7.42 -15.97 -12.58
CA LEU A 7 6.35 -16.89 -12.22
C LEU A 7 6.86 -18.34 -12.30
N TYR A 8 6.57 -19.14 -11.28
CA TYR A 8 6.99 -20.54 -11.21
C TYR A 8 5.76 -21.43 -11.01
N ALA A 9 5.73 -22.57 -11.69
CA ALA A 9 4.93 -23.71 -11.28
C ALA A 9 5.81 -24.73 -10.56
N LEU A 10 5.32 -25.24 -9.44
CA LEU A 10 6.01 -26.22 -8.62
C LEU A 10 5.19 -27.51 -8.55
N ASP A 11 5.86 -28.65 -8.60
CA ASP A 11 5.24 -29.93 -8.27
C ASP A 11 4.82 -29.95 -6.80
N ALA A 12 3.54 -30.21 -6.54
CA ALA A 12 2.97 -30.10 -5.19
C ALA A 12 3.58 -31.09 -4.17
N LYS A 13 4.15 -32.21 -4.62
CA LYS A 13 4.74 -33.23 -3.73
C LYS A 13 6.21 -33.00 -3.44
N SER A 14 6.98 -32.63 -4.47
CA SER A 14 8.44 -32.55 -4.41
C SER A 14 8.98 -31.13 -4.35
N GLY A 15 8.16 -30.12 -4.68
CA GLY A 15 8.58 -28.73 -4.80
C GLY A 15 9.47 -28.44 -6.02
N LYS A 16 9.66 -29.42 -6.92
CA LYS A 16 10.46 -29.22 -8.14
C LYS A 16 9.78 -28.22 -9.07
N VAL A 17 10.58 -27.35 -9.70
CA VAL A 17 10.09 -26.42 -10.72
C VAL A 17 9.66 -27.22 -11.97
N LEU A 18 8.39 -27.08 -12.36
CA LEU A 18 7.83 -27.66 -13.58
C LEU A 18 8.08 -26.74 -14.77
N TRP A 19 7.84 -25.44 -14.59
CA TRP A 19 8.16 -24.40 -15.56
C TRP A 19 8.40 -23.07 -14.84
N LYS A 20 9.05 -22.15 -15.55
CA LYS A 20 9.38 -20.78 -15.12
C LYS A 20 9.08 -19.82 -16.26
N ALA A 21 8.40 -18.71 -15.99
CA ALA A 21 8.06 -17.68 -16.98
C ALA A 21 8.52 -16.30 -16.51
N ASP A 22 9.17 -15.56 -17.41
CA ASP A 22 9.50 -14.15 -17.18
C ASP A 22 8.25 -13.30 -17.40
N THR A 23 7.76 -12.64 -16.36
CA THR A 23 6.58 -11.81 -16.53
C THR A 23 6.89 -10.39 -16.98
N ILE A 24 8.15 -9.96 -16.87
CA ILE A 24 8.54 -8.56 -17.03
C ILE A 24 8.79 -8.23 -18.49
N THR A 25 8.05 -7.25 -19.02
CA THR A 25 8.19 -6.75 -20.40
C THR A 25 9.49 -5.99 -20.65
N ASP A 26 9.99 -5.32 -19.63
CA ASP A 26 11.15 -4.44 -19.69
C ASP A 26 11.86 -4.47 -18.33
N ARG A 27 12.98 -5.20 -18.26
CA ARG A 27 13.78 -5.35 -17.04
C ARG A 27 14.58 -4.09 -16.66
N THR A 28 14.52 -3.04 -17.47
CA THR A 28 15.11 -1.73 -17.14
C THR A 28 14.17 -0.86 -16.29
N ARG A 29 12.94 -1.30 -16.07
CA ARG A 29 11.90 -0.61 -15.29
C ARG A 29 11.65 -1.29 -13.94
N GLY A 30 11.16 -0.52 -12.98
CA GLY A 30 10.92 -0.94 -11.59
C GLY A 30 9.70 -1.84 -11.37
N TYR A 31 9.54 -2.91 -12.16
CA TYR A 31 8.48 -3.88 -11.97
C TYR A 31 8.80 -4.87 -10.84
N THR A 32 7.76 -5.24 -10.08
CA THR A 32 7.82 -6.34 -9.10
C THR A 32 6.53 -7.17 -9.11
N ILE A 33 6.52 -8.34 -8.45
CA ILE A 33 5.29 -9.09 -8.14
C ILE A 33 5.14 -9.28 -6.63
N THR A 34 3.99 -8.87 -6.09
CA THR A 34 3.61 -9.04 -4.68
C THR A 34 2.33 -9.84 -4.49
N GLY A 35 1.39 -9.77 -5.43
CA GLY A 35 0.09 -10.45 -5.37
C GLY A 35 0.16 -11.96 -5.60
N ALA A 36 -0.90 -12.65 -5.19
CA ALA A 36 -1.10 -14.06 -5.49
C ALA A 36 -1.58 -14.24 -6.95
N PRO A 37 -1.11 -15.27 -7.69
CA PRO A 37 -1.65 -15.60 -9.00
C PRO A 37 -3.02 -16.27 -8.87
N GLU A 38 -3.88 -16.10 -9.87
CA GLU A 38 -5.21 -16.72 -9.95
C GLU A 38 -5.26 -17.76 -11.07
N VAL A 39 -5.84 -18.92 -10.82
CA VAL A 39 -6.05 -19.95 -11.85
C VAL A 39 -7.42 -19.77 -12.50
N ALA A 40 -7.45 -19.55 -13.81
CA ALA A 40 -8.64 -19.29 -14.60
C ALA A 40 -8.77 -20.30 -15.74
N GLY A 41 -9.44 -21.43 -15.48
CA GLY A 41 -9.53 -22.51 -16.47
C GLY A 41 -8.18 -23.18 -16.72
N ASP A 42 -7.65 -23.07 -17.93
CA ASP A 42 -6.37 -23.66 -18.37
C ASP A 42 -5.17 -22.69 -18.29
N VAL A 43 -5.40 -21.47 -17.78
CA VAL A 43 -4.36 -20.46 -17.59
C VAL A 43 -4.20 -20.06 -16.13
N VAL A 44 -3.02 -19.55 -15.79
CA VAL A 44 -2.71 -18.84 -14.54
C VAL A 44 -2.44 -17.37 -14.86
N VAL A 45 -3.14 -16.49 -14.16
CA VAL A 45 -3.14 -15.05 -14.37
C VAL A 45 -2.36 -14.37 -13.25
N ILE A 46 -1.46 -13.45 -13.61
CA ILE A 46 -0.68 -12.65 -12.67
C ILE A 46 -0.42 -11.26 -13.25
N GLY A 47 -0.49 -10.24 -12.38
CA GLY A 47 -0.10 -8.87 -12.71
C GLY A 47 1.27 -8.49 -12.16
N ASN A 48 1.45 -7.22 -11.87
CA ASN A 48 2.70 -6.63 -11.36
C ASN A 48 2.40 -5.39 -10.52
N ALA A 49 3.41 -4.92 -9.80
CA ALA A 49 3.46 -3.68 -9.03
C ALA A 49 4.58 -2.76 -9.56
N GLY A 50 4.53 -1.48 -9.17
CA GLY A 50 5.56 -0.49 -9.47
C GLY A 50 5.05 0.88 -9.93
N ALA A 51 3.76 1.21 -9.73
CA ALA A 51 3.19 2.48 -10.19
C ALA A 51 3.85 3.73 -9.57
N GLU A 52 4.52 3.58 -8.43
CA GLU A 52 5.35 4.61 -7.80
C GLU A 52 6.69 4.82 -8.52
N TYR A 53 7.10 3.85 -9.34
CA TYR A 53 8.31 3.84 -10.16
C TYR A 53 7.96 4.18 -11.61
N ASP A 54 8.69 3.64 -12.58
CA ASP A 54 8.56 3.91 -14.01
C ASP A 54 7.94 2.73 -14.76
N VAL A 55 6.73 2.31 -14.37
CA VAL A 55 6.06 1.15 -14.98
C VAL A 55 4.78 1.50 -15.74
N ARG A 56 4.48 0.69 -16.75
CA ARG A 56 3.19 0.60 -17.44
C ARG A 56 2.46 -0.67 -16.99
N GLY A 57 1.29 -0.54 -16.40
CA GLY A 57 0.54 -1.66 -15.82
C GLY A 57 0.04 -2.67 -16.86
N TYR A 58 0.04 -3.94 -16.47
CA TYR A 58 -0.56 -5.03 -17.24
C TYR A 58 -0.87 -6.24 -16.36
N VAL A 59 -1.68 -7.14 -16.91
CA VAL A 59 -1.88 -8.49 -16.42
C VAL A 59 -1.57 -9.49 -17.54
N THR A 60 -1.00 -10.64 -17.19
CA THR A 60 -0.63 -11.69 -18.16
C THR A 60 -1.18 -13.04 -17.72
N ALA A 61 -1.70 -13.80 -18.68
CA ALA A 61 -2.06 -15.19 -18.50
C ALA A 61 -1.02 -16.11 -19.13
N TYR A 62 -0.65 -17.16 -18.41
CA TYR A 62 0.26 -18.21 -18.85
C TYR A 62 -0.47 -19.54 -18.83
N ARG A 63 -0.23 -20.40 -19.83
CA ARG A 63 -0.83 -21.74 -19.86
C ARG A 63 -0.31 -22.56 -18.69
N LEU A 64 -1.20 -23.26 -17.99
CA LEU A 64 -0.83 -24.11 -16.86
C LEU A 64 0.12 -25.25 -17.28
N SER A 65 0.01 -25.72 -18.52
CA SER A 65 0.75 -26.86 -19.05
C SER A 65 2.26 -26.64 -19.14
N ASP A 66 2.69 -25.45 -19.54
CA ASP A 66 4.08 -25.18 -19.92
C ASP A 66 4.60 -23.79 -19.53
N GLY A 67 3.75 -22.93 -18.96
CA GLY A 67 4.13 -21.55 -18.63
C GLY A 67 4.24 -20.63 -19.84
N GLY A 68 3.81 -21.06 -21.03
CA GLY A 68 3.79 -20.22 -22.23
C GLY A 68 2.76 -19.10 -22.11
N GLN A 69 3.10 -17.88 -22.53
CA GLN A 69 2.16 -16.75 -22.50
C GLN A 69 0.96 -17.04 -23.41
N ALA A 70 -0.25 -17.01 -22.84
CA ALA A 70 -1.51 -17.16 -23.56
C ALA A 70 -2.00 -15.82 -24.09
N TRP A 71 -2.07 -14.81 -23.22
CA TRP A 71 -2.47 -13.44 -23.56
C TRP A 71 -1.91 -12.44 -22.55
N ARG A 72 -1.88 -11.16 -22.93
CA ARG A 72 -1.53 -10.03 -22.08
C ARG A 72 -2.49 -8.88 -22.32
N PHE A 73 -2.93 -8.24 -21.24
CA PHE A 73 -3.75 -7.03 -21.27
C PHE A 73 -3.01 -5.90 -20.55
N PHE A 74 -2.65 -4.84 -21.28
CA PHE A 74 -2.15 -3.61 -20.67
C PHE A 74 -3.33 -2.78 -20.16
N THR A 75 -3.18 -2.17 -18.98
CA THR A 75 -4.24 -1.40 -18.33
C THR A 75 -4.22 0.08 -18.70
N VAL A 76 -3.13 0.57 -19.27
CA VAL A 76 -2.99 1.97 -19.72
C VAL A 76 -2.35 2.01 -21.12
N PRO A 77 -2.66 3.01 -21.96
CA PRO A 77 -2.09 3.15 -23.29
C PRO A 77 -0.59 3.46 -23.26
N ARG A 78 0.09 3.23 -24.40
CA ARG A 78 1.45 3.73 -24.64
C ARG A 78 1.40 5.08 -25.33
N ASP A 79 2.57 5.73 -25.43
CA ASP A 79 2.73 6.96 -26.19
C ASP A 79 2.12 6.83 -27.60
N PRO A 80 1.08 7.62 -27.95
CA PRO A 80 0.47 7.57 -29.27
C PRO A 80 1.43 7.98 -30.39
N LYS A 81 2.55 8.65 -30.08
CA LYS A 81 3.62 8.98 -31.04
C LYS A 81 4.38 7.73 -31.51
N LEU A 82 4.26 6.59 -30.80
CA LEU A 82 4.87 5.30 -31.18
C LEU A 82 3.99 4.48 -32.15
N GLY A 83 2.86 5.02 -32.59
CA GLY A 83 1.93 4.39 -33.53
C GLY A 83 0.69 3.79 -32.84
N PRO A 84 -0.05 2.90 -33.52
CA PRO A 84 -1.29 2.31 -33.00
C PRO A 84 -1.10 1.61 -31.66
N GLN A 85 -2.14 1.60 -30.83
CA GLN A 85 -2.17 0.88 -29.57
C GLN A 85 -2.29 -0.64 -29.79
N GLU A 86 -1.93 -1.43 -28.78
CA GLU A 86 -1.89 -2.90 -28.91
C GLU A 86 -3.27 -3.54 -29.11
N THR A 87 -4.33 -2.88 -28.64
CA THR A 87 -5.70 -3.40 -28.72
C THR A 87 -6.72 -2.28 -28.96
N PRO A 88 -7.91 -2.58 -29.50
CA PRO A 88 -8.98 -1.58 -29.67
C PRO A 88 -9.40 -0.90 -28.37
N GLU A 89 -9.34 -1.62 -27.24
CA GLU A 89 -9.61 -1.07 -25.91
C GLU A 89 -8.63 0.08 -25.60
N LEU A 90 -7.34 -0.09 -25.90
CA LEU A 90 -6.34 0.94 -25.66
C LEU A 90 -6.45 2.12 -26.64
N GLU A 91 -6.94 1.89 -27.86
CA GLU A 91 -7.28 2.98 -28.80
C GLU A 91 -8.42 3.87 -28.30
N GLU A 92 -9.39 3.30 -27.58
CA GLU A 92 -10.41 4.07 -26.89
C GLU A 92 -9.84 4.74 -25.63
N ALA A 93 -9.03 4.01 -24.86
CA ALA A 93 -8.44 4.51 -23.62
C ALA A 93 -7.55 5.73 -23.86
N VAL A 94 -6.70 5.74 -24.89
CA VAL A 94 -5.75 6.84 -25.17
C VAL A 94 -6.43 8.19 -25.40
N ARG A 95 -7.71 8.20 -25.83
CA ARG A 95 -8.50 9.44 -25.97
C ARG A 95 -8.82 10.11 -24.63
N THR A 96 -8.70 9.37 -23.53
CA THR A 96 -8.88 9.88 -22.16
C THR A 96 -7.58 10.34 -21.51
N TRP A 97 -6.48 10.36 -22.26
CA TRP A 97 -5.17 10.84 -21.84
C TRP A 97 -4.75 12.03 -22.68
N ASP A 98 -3.92 12.90 -22.11
CA ASP A 98 -3.25 13.92 -22.89
C ASP A 98 -2.18 13.30 -23.80
N ALA A 99 -2.04 13.80 -25.03
CA ALA A 99 -0.97 13.39 -25.94
C ALA A 99 0.42 13.69 -25.38
N ASP A 100 0.53 14.69 -24.48
CA ASP A 100 1.77 15.05 -23.78
C ASP A 100 1.83 14.50 -22.35
N SER A 101 1.13 13.39 -22.09
CA SER A 101 1.28 12.66 -20.83
C SER A 101 2.72 12.20 -20.59
N ARG A 102 3.07 11.88 -19.33
CA ARG A 102 4.38 11.31 -18.94
C ARG A 102 4.53 9.85 -19.37
N TRP A 103 4.46 9.61 -20.68
CA TRP A 103 4.62 8.29 -21.29
C TRP A 103 6.00 7.67 -21.02
N ASP A 104 7.00 8.50 -20.76
CA ASP A 104 8.33 8.10 -20.34
C ASP A 104 8.29 7.30 -19.02
N ILE A 105 7.49 7.77 -18.05
CA ILE A 105 7.27 7.09 -16.75
C ILE A 105 6.39 5.84 -16.93
N GLY A 106 5.38 5.90 -17.80
CA GLY A 106 4.58 4.72 -18.18
C GLY A 106 3.12 4.74 -17.74
N GLY A 107 2.70 5.71 -16.93
CA GLY A 107 1.29 5.97 -16.61
C GLY A 107 0.74 5.22 -15.39
N GLY A 108 1.41 4.18 -14.88
CA GLY A 108 0.95 3.40 -13.72
C GLY A 108 -0.07 2.32 -14.10
N GLY A 109 -1.13 2.16 -13.31
CA GLY A 109 -2.19 1.18 -13.55
C GLY A 109 -1.82 -0.27 -13.24
N SER A 110 -0.88 -0.48 -12.33
CA SER A 110 -0.38 -1.82 -12.00
C SER A 110 -1.46 -2.72 -11.35
N VAL A 111 -1.47 -4.02 -11.66
CA VAL A 111 -2.47 -5.00 -11.19
C VAL A 111 -1.82 -5.89 -10.14
N TRP A 112 -1.68 -5.38 -8.92
CA TRP A 112 -0.75 -5.94 -7.93
C TRP A 112 -1.37 -6.85 -6.86
N ASP A 113 -2.70 -6.98 -6.81
CA ASP A 113 -3.41 -7.76 -5.79
C ASP A 113 -4.67 -8.46 -6.34
N ALA A 114 -5.82 -7.79 -6.41
CA ALA A 114 -7.10 -8.43 -6.76
C ALA A 114 -7.18 -8.93 -8.21
N ILE A 115 -7.14 -10.26 -8.35
CA ILE A 115 -7.42 -11.02 -9.56
C ILE A 115 -8.35 -12.16 -9.16
N ASN A 116 -9.56 -12.20 -9.71
CA ASN A 116 -10.56 -13.22 -9.38
C ASN A 116 -11.12 -13.87 -10.65
N TYR A 117 -11.30 -15.19 -10.64
CA TYR A 117 -11.94 -15.90 -11.73
C TYR A 117 -13.38 -16.30 -11.39
N ASP A 118 -14.29 -16.01 -12.32
CA ASP A 118 -15.67 -16.47 -12.26
C ASP A 118 -15.98 -17.45 -13.41
N PRO A 119 -16.10 -18.76 -13.10
CA PRO A 119 -16.39 -19.77 -14.11
C PRO A 119 -17.81 -19.65 -14.68
N GLN A 120 -18.76 -19.01 -13.98
CA GLN A 120 -20.12 -18.81 -14.50
C GLN A 120 -20.11 -17.97 -15.77
N PHE A 121 -19.26 -16.94 -15.82
CA PHE A 121 -19.16 -16.03 -16.96
C PHE A 121 -17.91 -16.26 -17.81
N GLY A 122 -17.02 -17.17 -17.40
CA GLY A 122 -15.71 -17.36 -18.03
C GLY A 122 -14.89 -16.05 -17.99
N THR A 123 -14.94 -15.34 -16.87
CA THR A 123 -14.44 -13.98 -16.73
C THR A 123 -13.38 -13.90 -15.65
N VAL A 124 -12.28 -13.23 -15.94
CA VAL A 124 -11.29 -12.78 -14.96
C VAL A 124 -11.59 -11.32 -14.64
N TYR A 125 -11.87 -11.01 -13.38
CA TYR A 125 -11.97 -9.64 -12.90
C TYR A 125 -10.62 -9.22 -12.34
N ILE A 126 -10.14 -8.05 -12.77
CA ILE A 126 -8.92 -7.44 -12.25
C ILE A 126 -9.22 -6.08 -11.63
N GLY A 127 -8.54 -5.78 -10.53
CA GLY A 127 -8.46 -4.44 -9.97
C GLY A 127 -7.24 -3.68 -10.51
N VAL A 128 -7.44 -2.49 -11.06
CA VAL A 128 -6.37 -1.67 -11.67
C VAL A 128 -5.88 -0.61 -10.68
N GLY A 129 -4.57 -0.45 -10.57
CA GLY A 129 -3.93 0.46 -9.64
C GLY A 129 -4.03 1.95 -10.00
N ASN A 130 -3.29 2.73 -9.22
CA ASN A 130 -3.16 4.18 -9.30
C ASN A 130 -2.33 4.64 -10.51
N GLY A 131 -2.44 5.93 -10.84
CA GLY A 131 -1.63 6.58 -11.86
C GLY A 131 -0.20 6.90 -11.40
N GLY A 132 0.76 6.83 -12.32
CA GLY A 132 2.15 7.23 -12.09
C GLY A 132 2.61 8.27 -13.12
N PRO A 133 3.05 9.48 -12.73
CA PRO A 133 3.06 10.04 -11.35
C PRO A 133 1.65 10.24 -10.79
N TYR A 134 1.54 10.50 -9.47
CA TYR A 134 0.24 10.67 -8.81
C TYR A 134 -0.50 11.90 -9.32
N SER A 135 0.18 13.04 -9.39
CA SER A 135 -0.41 14.30 -9.83
C SER A 135 -0.95 14.21 -11.26
N VAL A 136 -2.26 14.46 -11.43
CA VAL A 136 -2.89 14.49 -12.77
C VAL A 136 -2.27 15.58 -13.62
N GLY A 137 -2.04 16.78 -13.06
CA GLY A 137 -1.44 17.90 -13.80
C GLY A 137 -0.02 17.62 -14.30
N THR A 138 0.72 16.74 -13.62
CA THR A 138 2.03 16.26 -14.10
C THR A 138 1.89 15.08 -15.06
N ARG A 139 1.02 14.11 -14.75
CA ARG A 139 0.87 12.86 -15.51
C ARG A 139 0.20 13.08 -16.87
N SER A 140 -0.87 13.87 -16.91
CA SER A 140 -1.74 14.11 -18.07
C SER A 140 -2.22 15.57 -18.00
N PRO A 141 -1.45 16.55 -18.52
CA PRO A 141 -1.64 17.97 -18.23
C PRO A 141 -3.02 18.56 -18.52
N ARG A 142 -3.71 18.12 -19.59
CA ARG A 142 -5.11 18.51 -19.88
C ARG A 142 -6.16 17.70 -19.11
N GLY A 143 -5.75 16.88 -18.15
CA GLY A 143 -6.62 16.00 -17.37
C GLY A 143 -7.05 14.77 -18.17
N GLY A 144 -8.35 14.46 -18.11
CA GLY A 144 -8.95 13.28 -18.74
C GLY A 144 -9.04 12.09 -17.78
N ASP A 145 -10.01 11.20 -18.01
CA ASP A 145 -10.31 10.08 -17.11
C ASP A 145 -9.12 9.14 -16.88
N ASN A 146 -8.15 9.13 -17.78
CA ASN A 146 -6.94 8.29 -17.74
C ASN A 146 -7.28 6.80 -17.60
N LEU A 147 -8.10 6.27 -18.51
CA LEU A 147 -8.48 4.87 -18.51
C LEU A 147 -7.25 3.95 -18.71
N TYR A 148 -7.16 2.80 -18.02
CA TYR A 148 -8.12 2.20 -17.09
C TYR A 148 -7.69 2.33 -15.62
N LEU A 149 -7.01 3.43 -15.23
CA LEU A 149 -6.61 3.66 -13.84
C LEU A 149 -7.79 3.53 -12.86
N SER A 150 -7.51 3.02 -11.66
CA SER A 150 -8.49 2.86 -10.56
C SER A 150 -9.83 2.27 -11.03
N SER A 151 -9.78 1.18 -11.78
CA SER A 151 -10.95 0.51 -12.36
C SER A 151 -11.03 -0.95 -11.99
N ILE A 152 -12.24 -1.51 -11.96
CA ILE A 152 -12.45 -2.94 -12.17
C ILE A 152 -12.54 -3.17 -13.68
N VAL A 153 -11.80 -4.15 -14.19
CA VAL A 153 -11.86 -4.58 -15.60
C VAL A 153 -12.20 -6.06 -15.65
N ALA A 154 -13.20 -6.41 -16.47
CA ALA A 154 -13.59 -7.78 -16.73
C ALA A 154 -12.99 -8.26 -18.05
N LEU A 155 -12.21 -9.34 -17.99
CA LEU A 155 -11.50 -9.94 -19.12
C LEU A 155 -12.08 -11.32 -19.42
N ASP A 156 -12.23 -11.66 -20.69
CA ASP A 156 -12.47 -13.03 -21.09
C ASP A 156 -11.28 -13.92 -20.72
N ALA A 157 -11.51 -14.99 -19.96
CA ALA A 157 -10.44 -15.81 -19.40
C ALA A 157 -9.57 -16.48 -20.49
N LYS A 158 -10.15 -16.78 -21.66
CA LYS A 158 -9.46 -17.48 -22.75
C LYS A 158 -8.63 -16.54 -23.62
N THR A 159 -9.15 -15.34 -23.87
CA THR A 159 -8.59 -14.43 -24.88
C THR A 159 -7.93 -13.18 -24.31
N GLY A 160 -8.22 -12.83 -23.04
CA GLY A 160 -7.76 -11.59 -22.43
C GLY A 160 -8.45 -10.32 -22.97
N ARG A 161 -9.48 -10.45 -23.82
CA ARG A 161 -10.24 -9.32 -24.35
C ARG A 161 -11.20 -8.77 -23.29
N MET A 162 -11.33 -7.45 -23.24
CA MET A 162 -12.20 -6.79 -22.26
C MET A 162 -13.68 -7.04 -22.60
N LYS A 163 -14.45 -7.45 -21.59
CA LYS A 163 -15.91 -7.54 -21.66
C LYS A 163 -16.54 -6.21 -21.23
N TRP A 164 -16.08 -5.67 -20.11
CA TRP A 164 -16.51 -4.37 -19.58
C TRP A 164 -15.46 -3.82 -18.61
N HIS A 165 -15.57 -2.54 -18.27
CA HIS A 165 -14.86 -1.93 -17.14
C HIS A 165 -15.80 -1.00 -16.36
N TYR A 166 -15.47 -0.76 -15.10
CA TYR A 166 -16.05 0.29 -14.28
C TYR A 166 -14.93 1.05 -13.57
N GLN A 167 -14.79 2.34 -13.88
CA GLN A 167 -13.79 3.20 -13.27
C GLN A 167 -14.32 3.78 -11.98
N GLU A 168 -13.76 3.31 -10.86
CA GLU A 168 -14.15 3.74 -9.52
C GLU A 168 -13.61 5.14 -9.22
N THR A 169 -12.40 5.48 -9.67
CA THR A 169 -11.84 6.83 -9.48
C THR A 169 -11.28 7.37 -10.79
N PRO A 170 -12.11 8.10 -11.57
CA PRO A 170 -11.63 8.89 -12.71
C PRO A 170 -10.62 9.94 -12.25
N GLN A 171 -9.59 10.19 -13.07
CA GLN A 171 -8.54 11.16 -12.75
C GLN A 171 -7.86 10.88 -11.40
N ASP A 172 -7.54 9.62 -11.09
CA ASP A 172 -6.83 9.28 -9.86
C ASP A 172 -5.59 10.16 -9.69
N GLY A 173 -5.63 10.99 -8.64
CA GLY A 173 -4.58 11.93 -8.27
C GLY A 173 -3.89 11.60 -6.94
N TRP A 174 -4.33 10.54 -6.25
CA TRP A 174 -4.19 10.41 -4.79
C TRP A 174 -3.68 9.06 -4.33
N ASP A 175 -3.17 8.24 -5.25
CA ASP A 175 -2.87 6.84 -5.00
C ASP A 175 -4.12 6.06 -4.58
N TYR A 176 -5.23 6.29 -5.29
CA TYR A 176 -6.41 5.45 -5.17
C TYR A 176 -6.34 4.33 -6.19
N THR A 177 -5.81 3.20 -5.72
CA THR A 177 -5.90 1.94 -6.44
C THR A 177 -7.33 1.37 -6.37
N ALA A 178 -7.72 0.59 -7.37
CA ALA A 178 -8.86 -0.32 -7.33
C ALA A 178 -8.42 -1.79 -7.21
N THR A 179 -7.23 -2.05 -6.67
CA THR A 179 -6.62 -3.39 -6.58
C THR A 179 -7.03 -4.17 -5.33
N GLN A 180 -7.90 -3.60 -4.48
CA GLN A 180 -8.28 -4.20 -3.21
C GLN A 180 -9.06 -5.51 -3.40
N PRO A 181 -8.97 -6.48 -2.47
CA PRO A 181 -9.62 -7.77 -2.63
C PRO A 181 -11.12 -7.66 -2.87
N MET A 182 -11.58 -8.28 -3.96
CA MET A 182 -13.00 -8.35 -4.35
C MET A 182 -13.69 -9.55 -3.69
N VAL A 183 -14.97 -9.41 -3.40
CA VAL A 183 -15.83 -10.54 -3.00
C VAL A 183 -16.89 -10.76 -4.08
N LEU A 184 -16.84 -11.94 -4.72
CA LEU A 184 -17.88 -12.38 -5.65
C LEU A 184 -18.99 -13.10 -4.87
N THR A 185 -20.23 -12.63 -4.97
CA THR A 185 -21.37 -13.23 -4.28
C THR A 185 -22.67 -12.99 -5.07
N GLU A 186 -23.77 -13.53 -4.56
CA GLU A 186 -25.11 -13.15 -4.99
C GLU A 186 -25.86 -12.44 -3.87
N MET A 187 -26.65 -11.43 -4.22
CA MET A 187 -27.46 -10.66 -3.28
C MET A 187 -28.86 -10.45 -3.82
N GLU A 188 -29.84 -10.31 -2.93
CA GLU A 188 -31.17 -9.83 -3.31
C GLU A 188 -31.14 -8.30 -3.39
N ILE A 189 -31.41 -7.74 -4.58
CA ILE A 189 -31.36 -6.31 -4.86
C ILE A 189 -32.59 -5.96 -5.70
N ASP A 190 -33.40 -5.03 -5.21
CA ASP A 190 -34.60 -4.54 -5.89
C ASP A 190 -35.57 -5.68 -6.28
N GLY A 191 -35.70 -6.70 -5.41
CA GLY A 191 -36.58 -7.86 -5.59
C GLY A 191 -36.03 -8.96 -6.52
N ALA A 192 -34.78 -8.82 -7.01
CA ALA A 192 -34.14 -9.81 -7.87
C ALA A 192 -32.84 -10.34 -7.23
N ARG A 193 -32.57 -11.64 -7.41
CA ARG A 193 -31.26 -12.22 -7.08
C ARG A 193 -30.25 -11.78 -8.14
N ARG A 194 -29.19 -11.09 -7.72
CA ARG A 194 -28.20 -10.50 -8.62
C ARG A 194 -26.79 -11.03 -8.32
N PRO A 195 -26.04 -11.43 -9.36
CA PRO A 195 -24.63 -11.74 -9.25
C PRO A 195 -23.81 -10.45 -9.12
N VAL A 196 -23.05 -10.31 -8.03
CA VAL A 196 -22.37 -9.04 -7.70
C VAL A 196 -20.92 -9.20 -7.28
N ILE A 197 -20.16 -8.12 -7.47
CA ILE A 197 -18.86 -7.85 -6.86
C ILE A 197 -19.09 -6.86 -5.72
N LEU A 198 -18.66 -7.22 -4.52
CA LEU A 198 -18.47 -6.27 -3.43
C LEU A 198 -17.02 -5.83 -3.45
N HIS A 199 -16.79 -4.53 -3.61
CA HIS A 199 -15.45 -3.98 -3.68
C HIS A 199 -15.34 -2.68 -2.89
N ALA A 200 -14.36 -2.60 -2.01
CA ALA A 200 -14.07 -1.42 -1.22
C ALA A 200 -12.62 -1.02 -1.46
N PRO A 201 -12.35 -0.17 -2.47
CA PRO A 201 -11.02 0.31 -2.79
C PRO A 201 -10.53 1.38 -1.80
N LYS A 202 -9.35 1.94 -2.05
CA LYS A 202 -8.76 3.01 -1.23
C LYS A 202 -9.64 4.26 -1.12
N ASN A 203 -10.45 4.56 -2.14
CA ASN A 203 -11.12 5.86 -2.34
C ASN A 203 -12.23 6.22 -1.32
N GLY A 204 -12.61 5.31 -0.42
CA GLY A 204 -13.55 5.57 0.67
C GLY A 204 -14.97 5.07 0.46
N PHE A 205 -15.24 4.30 -0.60
CA PHE A 205 -16.57 3.77 -0.89
C PHE A 205 -16.58 2.24 -0.91
N LEU A 206 -17.75 1.66 -0.64
CA LEU A 206 -18.09 0.27 -0.90
C LEU A 206 -19.04 0.22 -2.11
N PHE A 207 -18.59 -0.43 -3.18
CA PHE A 207 -19.32 -0.63 -4.41
C PHE A 207 -19.97 -2.01 -4.40
N VAL A 208 -21.22 -2.05 -4.87
CA VAL A 208 -21.92 -3.28 -5.24
C VAL A 208 -22.11 -3.23 -6.75
N ILE A 209 -21.34 -4.01 -7.49
CA ILE A 209 -21.29 -3.95 -8.96
C ILE A 209 -21.88 -5.23 -9.52
N ASP A 210 -22.76 -5.11 -10.51
CA ASP A 210 -23.26 -6.27 -11.25
C ASP A 210 -22.10 -6.91 -12.03
N ARG A 211 -21.75 -8.16 -11.68
CA ARG A 211 -20.54 -8.81 -12.23
C ARG A 211 -20.70 -9.25 -13.69
N GLU A 212 -21.92 -9.27 -14.21
CA GLU A 212 -22.17 -9.57 -15.63
C GLU A 212 -21.95 -8.34 -16.51
N THR A 213 -22.42 -7.17 -16.04
CA THR A 213 -22.51 -5.95 -16.87
C THR A 213 -21.54 -4.84 -16.47
N GLY A 214 -20.90 -4.92 -15.30
CA GLY A 214 -20.04 -3.86 -14.76
C GLY A 214 -20.80 -2.66 -14.20
N LYS A 215 -22.12 -2.68 -14.16
CA LYS A 215 -22.93 -1.55 -13.70
C LYS A 215 -22.93 -1.48 -12.17
N PRO A 216 -22.61 -0.33 -11.56
CA PRO A 216 -22.78 -0.16 -10.12
C PRO A 216 -24.28 -0.18 -9.76
N LEU A 217 -24.64 -1.05 -8.82
CA LEU A 217 -25.99 -1.19 -8.28
C LEU A 217 -26.16 -0.38 -6.99
N ARG A 218 -25.10 -0.27 -6.18
CA ARG A 218 -25.01 0.59 -4.99
C ARG A 218 -23.60 1.14 -4.85
N ILE A 219 -23.47 2.37 -4.33
CA ILE A 219 -22.18 3.02 -4.06
C ILE A 219 -22.32 3.75 -2.73
N ASN A 220 -21.65 3.22 -1.69
CA ASN A 220 -21.89 3.66 -0.32
C ASN A 220 -20.62 4.21 0.32
N PRO A 221 -20.62 5.44 0.87
CA PRO A 221 -19.45 5.99 1.56
C PRO A 221 -19.18 5.22 2.85
N LEU A 222 -17.90 4.93 3.11
CA LEU A 222 -17.43 4.29 4.34
C LEU A 222 -16.76 5.28 5.29
N VAL A 223 -16.14 6.34 4.78
CA VAL A 223 -15.33 7.30 5.54
C VAL A 223 -15.51 8.72 5.00
N ARG A 224 -14.93 9.71 5.67
CA ARG A 224 -14.90 11.09 5.15
C ARG A 224 -14.20 11.14 3.78
N THR A 225 -14.73 11.97 2.89
CA THR A 225 -14.17 12.20 1.55
C THR A 225 -14.02 13.70 1.29
N SER A 226 -12.83 14.14 0.89
CA SER A 226 -12.61 15.53 0.43
C SER A 226 -12.47 15.63 -1.09
N TRP A 227 -12.19 14.51 -1.77
CA TRP A 227 -12.00 14.45 -3.23
C TRP A 227 -13.31 14.40 -4.03
N THR A 228 -14.43 14.05 -3.38
CA THR A 228 -15.75 13.97 -4.01
C THR A 228 -16.87 14.30 -3.02
N ASP A 229 -17.96 14.85 -3.54
CA ASP A 229 -19.23 15.04 -2.83
C ASP A 229 -20.19 13.84 -3.02
N GLY A 230 -19.64 12.66 -3.32
CA GLY A 230 -20.35 11.40 -3.54
C GLY A 230 -20.64 11.10 -5.01
N TYR A 231 -21.34 10.00 -5.26
CA TYR A 231 -21.58 9.50 -6.62
C TYR A 231 -22.99 9.84 -7.12
N ASP A 232 -23.11 10.00 -8.43
CA ASP A 232 -24.37 9.87 -9.14
C ASP A 232 -24.51 8.43 -9.63
N LEU A 233 -25.44 7.68 -9.04
CA LEU A 233 -25.66 6.27 -9.37
C LEU A 233 -26.17 6.08 -10.81
N LYS A 234 -26.83 7.09 -11.41
CA LYS A 234 -27.33 6.97 -12.79
C LYS A 234 -26.21 6.93 -13.81
N THR A 235 -25.20 7.76 -13.60
CA THR A 235 -24.01 7.82 -14.46
C THR A 235 -22.91 6.89 -13.97
N GLY A 236 -22.96 6.47 -12.70
CA GLY A 236 -21.91 5.70 -12.04
C GLY A 236 -20.67 6.54 -11.70
N ARG A 237 -20.73 7.87 -11.83
CA ARG A 237 -19.55 8.76 -11.72
C ARG A 237 -19.54 9.56 -10.40
N PRO A 238 -18.36 9.85 -9.85
CA PRO A 238 -18.23 10.75 -8.71
C PRO A 238 -18.49 12.20 -9.11
N ARG A 239 -19.08 12.96 -8.19
CA ARG A 239 -19.09 14.43 -8.23
C ARG A 239 -17.75 14.91 -7.68
N MET A 240 -16.78 15.13 -8.56
CA MET A 240 -15.42 15.54 -8.17
C MET A 240 -15.42 16.85 -7.39
N ASN A 241 -14.53 16.97 -6.40
CA ASN A 241 -14.32 18.19 -5.62
C ASN A 241 -12.84 18.65 -5.72
N PRO A 242 -12.47 19.35 -6.81
CA PRO A 242 -11.11 19.84 -7.02
C PRO A 242 -10.59 20.73 -5.88
N LYS A 243 -11.47 21.56 -5.29
CA LYS A 243 -11.10 22.47 -4.20
C LYS A 243 -10.53 21.74 -2.98
N GLY A 244 -11.01 20.52 -2.71
CA GLY A 244 -10.57 19.68 -1.60
C GLY A 244 -9.46 18.69 -1.94
N SER A 245 -8.98 18.64 -3.19
CA SER A 245 -8.14 17.51 -3.64
C SER A 245 -7.11 17.79 -4.74
N ASP A 246 -7.25 18.83 -5.55
CA ASP A 246 -6.29 19.19 -6.62
C ASP A 246 -5.06 19.93 -6.04
N TYR A 247 -4.15 19.17 -5.44
CA TYR A 247 -2.92 19.73 -4.85
C TYR A 247 -1.86 20.16 -5.86
N TRP A 248 -2.09 19.87 -7.15
CA TRP A 248 -1.18 20.15 -8.25
C TRP A 248 -1.44 21.49 -8.95
N ASN A 249 -2.62 22.08 -8.76
CA ASN A 249 -2.99 23.36 -9.38
C ASN A 249 -2.90 24.52 -8.37
N ASP A 250 -3.52 24.37 -7.20
CA ASP A 250 -3.80 25.48 -6.29
C ASP A 250 -3.18 25.28 -4.89
N GLY A 251 -1.97 24.72 -4.83
CA GLY A 251 -1.21 24.51 -3.60
C GLY A 251 -1.67 23.31 -2.76
N PRO A 252 -1.14 23.13 -1.53
CA PRO A 252 -1.36 21.95 -0.70
C PRO A 252 -2.85 21.67 -0.43
N LYS A 253 -3.21 20.39 -0.31
CA LYS A 253 -4.55 19.93 0.09
C LYS A 253 -4.45 18.85 1.17
N ILE A 254 -5.39 18.84 2.10
CA ILE A 254 -5.58 17.72 3.02
C ILE A 254 -6.64 16.81 2.38
N VAL A 255 -6.20 15.71 1.80
CA VAL A 255 -7.04 14.77 1.06
C VAL A 255 -7.50 13.64 1.96
N PHE A 256 -8.81 13.38 1.99
CA PHE A 256 -9.42 12.23 2.63
C PHE A 256 -10.19 11.37 1.59
N PRO A 257 -10.03 10.03 1.61
CA PRO A 257 -8.97 9.28 2.29
C PRO A 257 -7.55 9.68 1.84
N GLY A 258 -6.53 9.24 2.56
CA GLY A 258 -5.13 9.35 2.10
C GLY A 258 -4.70 8.14 1.28
N SER A 259 -3.42 8.13 0.88
CA SER A 259 -2.73 7.02 0.21
C SER A 259 -2.83 5.65 0.91
N PRO A 260 -2.98 5.52 2.26
CA PRO A 260 -3.25 4.22 2.88
C PRO A 260 -4.62 3.66 2.51
N GLY A 261 -5.53 4.52 2.06
CA GLY A 261 -6.90 4.22 1.68
C GLY A 261 -7.81 3.93 2.87
N ALA A 262 -9.11 4.02 2.61
CA ALA A 262 -10.12 3.52 3.54
C ALA A 262 -10.03 2.01 3.76
N ARG A 263 -9.60 1.32 2.70
CA ARG A 263 -9.31 -0.10 2.61
C ARG A 263 -8.08 -0.27 1.73
N ASN A 264 -7.27 -1.28 2.03
CA ASN A 264 -6.06 -1.63 1.27
C ASN A 264 -6.06 -3.15 1.02
N TRP A 265 -4.90 -3.76 0.78
CA TRP A 265 -4.73 -5.17 0.42
C TRP A 265 -5.25 -6.20 1.43
N TYR A 266 -5.55 -5.81 2.66
CA TYR A 266 -5.95 -6.74 3.72
C TYR A 266 -7.37 -7.30 3.45
N PRO A 267 -7.54 -8.64 3.25
CA PRO A 267 -8.80 -9.21 2.78
C PRO A 267 -10.00 -8.95 3.71
N PRO A 268 -11.17 -8.60 3.17
CA PRO A 268 -12.41 -8.60 3.93
C PRO A 268 -12.93 -10.03 4.11
N ALA A 269 -13.99 -10.19 4.90
CA ALA A 269 -14.82 -11.39 4.87
C ALA A 269 -16.28 -11.01 4.58
N TYR A 270 -17.03 -11.90 3.93
CA TYR A 270 -18.46 -11.72 3.71
C TYR A 270 -19.20 -12.98 4.16
N ASP A 271 -20.25 -12.79 4.95
CA ASP A 271 -21.17 -13.87 5.32
C ASP A 271 -22.50 -13.71 4.56
N PRO A 272 -22.77 -14.55 3.55
CA PRO A 272 -24.00 -14.45 2.76
C PRO A 272 -25.26 -14.80 3.55
N THR A 273 -25.14 -15.56 4.66
CA THR A 273 -26.30 -15.91 5.50
C THR A 273 -26.73 -14.74 6.36
N ARG A 274 -25.78 -13.87 6.75
CA ARG A 274 -26.03 -12.65 7.53
C ARG A 274 -26.18 -11.41 6.66
N GLY A 275 -25.74 -11.48 5.40
CA GLY A 275 -25.68 -10.34 4.50
C GLY A 275 -24.68 -9.26 4.94
N LEU A 276 -23.64 -9.63 5.68
CA LEU A 276 -22.70 -8.69 6.30
C LEU A 276 -21.30 -8.81 5.69
N TYR A 277 -20.72 -7.65 5.38
CA TYR A 277 -19.34 -7.48 4.94
C TYR A 277 -18.48 -6.99 6.11
N TYR A 278 -17.49 -7.80 6.50
CA TYR A 278 -16.60 -7.55 7.61
C TYR A 278 -15.27 -7.00 7.10
N ALA A 279 -14.89 -5.83 7.60
CA ALA A 279 -13.69 -5.15 7.15
C ALA A 279 -13.09 -4.26 8.25
N ALA A 280 -11.77 -4.18 8.27
CA ALA A 280 -11.06 -3.07 8.90
C ALA A 280 -11.23 -1.83 8.02
N VAL A 281 -11.64 -0.69 8.56
CA VAL A 281 -11.89 0.55 7.83
C VAL A 281 -11.09 1.67 8.45
N LEU A 282 -10.38 2.43 7.63
CA LEU A 282 -9.51 3.52 8.04
C LEU A 282 -10.02 4.86 7.52
N ASP A 283 -10.55 5.71 8.40
CA ASP A 283 -10.78 7.12 8.06
C ASP A 283 -9.51 7.90 8.40
N MET A 284 -8.69 8.21 7.40
CA MET A 284 -7.45 8.98 7.56
C MET A 284 -7.12 9.69 6.26
N GLY A 285 -6.45 10.84 6.35
CA GLY A 285 -6.06 11.65 5.19
C GLY A 285 -4.56 11.79 5.03
N ASN A 286 -4.18 12.49 3.97
CA ASN A 286 -2.83 13.04 3.77
C ASN A 286 -2.89 14.54 3.51
N LEU A 287 -2.00 15.32 4.12
CA LEU A 287 -1.56 16.55 3.46
C LEU A 287 -0.77 16.12 2.22
N MET A 288 -1.15 16.60 1.04
CA MET A 288 -0.47 16.35 -0.24
C MET A 288 -0.09 17.67 -0.89
N PHE A 289 1.09 17.72 -1.52
CA PHE A 289 1.57 18.89 -2.25
C PHE A 289 2.65 18.51 -3.26
N ILE A 290 2.81 19.34 -4.30
CA ILE A 290 3.92 19.23 -5.24
C ILE A 290 5.17 19.83 -4.58
N PRO A 291 6.28 19.08 -4.49
CA PRO A 291 7.55 19.62 -4.03
C PRO A 291 7.96 20.84 -4.89
N PRO A 292 8.47 21.94 -4.29
CA PRO A 292 8.98 23.06 -5.05
C PRO A 292 10.06 22.62 -6.05
N SER A 293 10.04 23.19 -7.25
CA SER A 293 11.13 23.00 -8.20
C SER A 293 12.40 23.68 -7.68
N ASP A 294 13.53 22.98 -7.72
CA ASP A 294 14.87 23.52 -7.49
C ASP A 294 15.51 24.08 -8.78
N GLY A 295 14.70 24.20 -9.85
CA GLY A 295 15.15 24.62 -11.18
C GLY A 295 15.62 23.46 -12.05
N THR A 296 15.69 22.22 -11.53
CA THR A 296 16.02 21.06 -12.34
C THR A 296 14.81 20.59 -13.16
N PRO A 297 15.02 20.16 -14.43
CA PRO A 297 13.95 19.58 -15.23
C PRO A 297 13.40 18.29 -14.60
N ASP A 298 12.07 18.17 -14.60
CA ASP A 298 11.35 16.97 -14.16
C ASP A 298 11.55 15.82 -15.16
N THR A 299 12.66 15.11 -15.01
CA THR A 299 13.02 13.98 -15.87
C THR A 299 12.66 12.65 -15.23
N ARG A 300 12.36 11.63 -16.04
CA ARG A 300 12.18 10.24 -15.56
C ARG A 300 13.43 9.82 -14.80
N ARG A 301 13.21 9.18 -13.64
CA ARG A 301 14.23 8.49 -12.84
C ARG A 301 14.12 6.98 -13.09
N PRO A 302 14.96 6.37 -13.93
CA PRO A 302 14.84 4.94 -14.25
C PRO A 302 14.95 4.06 -13.01
N ASN A 303 14.06 3.06 -12.87
CA ASN A 303 14.07 2.10 -11.76
C ASN A 303 14.05 2.74 -10.35
N ALA A 304 13.54 3.97 -10.25
CA ALA A 304 13.44 4.73 -9.01
C ALA A 304 12.06 5.40 -8.89
N LEU A 305 11.80 6.02 -7.75
CA LEU A 305 10.51 6.67 -7.49
C LEU A 305 10.31 7.88 -8.42
N ASN A 306 9.16 7.89 -9.11
CA ASN A 306 8.73 8.95 -10.03
C ASN A 306 7.43 9.64 -9.56
N ILE A 307 7.08 9.55 -8.27
CA ILE A 307 5.77 9.98 -7.73
C ILE A 307 5.48 11.49 -7.91
N ARG A 308 6.51 12.34 -7.78
CA ARG A 308 6.43 13.83 -7.86
C ARG A 308 5.40 14.47 -6.92
N THR A 309 5.16 13.86 -5.77
CA THR A 309 4.24 14.35 -4.73
C THR A 309 4.82 14.03 -3.35
N SER A 310 4.79 15.01 -2.44
CA SER A 310 5.09 14.80 -1.02
C SER A 310 3.81 14.64 -0.22
N LEU A 311 3.87 13.85 0.84
CA LEU A 311 2.71 13.61 1.70
C LEU A 311 3.07 13.54 3.19
N ILE A 312 2.11 13.94 4.04
CA ILE A 312 2.17 13.81 5.50
C ILE A 312 0.85 13.21 5.97
N PHE A 313 0.87 12.17 6.80
CA PHE A 313 -0.35 11.57 7.35
C PHE A 313 -1.04 12.52 8.32
N THR A 314 -2.37 12.55 8.30
CA THR A 314 -3.13 13.39 9.23
C THR A 314 -2.95 12.99 10.69
N SER A 315 -2.55 11.75 10.98
CA SER A 315 -2.12 11.31 12.31
C SER A 315 -0.94 12.11 12.89
N ASP A 316 -0.09 12.62 12.02
CA ASP A 316 1.18 13.28 12.38
C ASP A 316 1.21 14.74 11.94
N LEU A 317 0.24 15.18 11.13
CA LEU A 317 0.24 16.49 10.49
C LEU A 317 0.30 17.65 11.49
N GLU A 318 -0.40 17.57 12.61
CA GLU A 318 -0.37 18.63 13.63
C GLU A 318 1.00 18.77 14.28
N ALA A 319 1.64 17.64 14.61
CA ALA A 319 3.00 17.63 15.14
C ALA A 319 4.03 18.04 14.07
N ALA A 320 3.74 17.78 12.80
CA ALA A 320 4.61 18.08 11.68
C ALA A 320 4.51 19.52 11.17
N LEU A 321 3.37 20.19 11.39
CA LEU A 321 3.10 21.52 10.86
C LEU A 321 4.22 22.54 11.17
N PRO A 322 4.80 22.61 12.39
CA PRO A 322 5.85 23.58 12.70
C PRO A 322 7.14 23.42 11.89
N THR A 323 7.38 22.26 11.27
CA THR A 323 8.58 22.03 10.45
C THR A 323 8.39 22.40 8.99
N LEU A 324 7.16 22.70 8.57
CA LEU A 324 6.88 23.17 7.23
C LEU A 324 7.24 24.66 7.09
N PRO A 325 7.55 25.14 5.88
CA PRO A 325 7.78 26.57 5.65
C PRO A 325 6.59 27.42 6.14
N PRO A 326 6.81 28.61 6.75
CA PRO A 326 5.71 29.42 7.30
C PRO A 326 4.55 29.68 6.33
N ALA A 327 4.86 29.96 5.06
CA ALA A 327 3.83 30.18 4.03
C ALA A 327 2.97 28.93 3.76
N MET A 328 3.55 27.73 3.89
CA MET A 328 2.80 26.47 3.78
C MET A 328 1.96 26.23 5.02
N GLN A 329 2.45 26.57 6.22
CA GLN A 329 1.67 26.45 7.45
C GLN A 329 0.37 27.23 7.38
N GLU A 330 0.42 28.48 6.89
CA GLU A 330 -0.78 29.32 6.76
C GLU A 330 -1.76 28.78 5.71
N GLN A 331 -1.25 28.28 4.58
CA GLN A 331 -2.09 27.61 3.58
C GLN A 331 -2.79 26.37 4.16
N VAL A 332 -2.07 25.53 4.89
CA VAL A 332 -2.63 24.33 5.53
C VAL A 332 -3.70 24.69 6.55
N LYS A 333 -3.47 25.68 7.42
CA LYS A 333 -4.44 26.13 8.43
C LYS A 333 -5.71 26.71 7.81
N ALA A 334 -5.63 27.26 6.60
CA ALA A 334 -6.77 27.83 5.87
C ALA A 334 -7.64 26.76 5.17
N LEU A 335 -7.17 25.52 5.03
CA LEU A 335 -7.95 24.43 4.44
C LEU A 335 -9.11 24.04 5.35
N ARG A 336 -10.30 23.81 4.78
CA ARG A 336 -11.49 23.36 5.51
C ARG A 336 -11.21 22.08 6.30
N GLU A 337 -10.51 21.15 5.68
CA GLU A 337 -10.17 19.83 6.20
C GLU A 337 -9.17 19.91 7.37
N TRP A 338 -8.51 21.05 7.61
CA TRP A 338 -7.70 21.23 8.81
C TRP A 338 -8.51 21.06 10.10
N GLN A 339 -9.78 21.48 10.10
CA GLN A 339 -10.66 21.23 11.24
C GLN A 339 -10.90 19.73 11.46
N TRP A 340 -11.01 18.93 10.39
CA TRP A 340 -11.15 17.48 10.51
C TRP A 340 -9.93 16.83 11.14
N VAL A 341 -8.74 17.36 10.85
CA VAL A 341 -7.47 16.91 11.46
C VAL A 341 -7.46 17.19 12.95
N LYS A 342 -7.84 18.40 13.37
CA LYS A 342 -7.92 18.78 14.79
C LYS A 342 -8.98 17.98 15.56
N ASP A 343 -10.13 17.72 14.94
CA ASP A 343 -11.24 17.02 15.61
C ASP A 343 -10.98 15.52 15.73
N LYS A 344 -10.57 14.88 14.64
CA LYS A 344 -10.33 13.45 14.56
C LYS A 344 -9.36 13.16 13.41
N PRO A 345 -8.04 13.19 13.66
CA PRO A 345 -7.03 13.07 12.60
C PRO A 345 -7.10 11.74 11.88
N TYR A 346 -7.52 10.69 12.59
CA TYR A 346 -7.90 9.41 11.99
C TYR A 346 -8.88 8.63 12.87
N SER A 347 -9.51 7.60 12.30
CA SER A 347 -10.13 6.51 13.04
C SER A 347 -9.92 5.19 12.32
N SER A 348 -9.63 4.13 13.07
CA SER A 348 -9.47 2.78 12.54
C SER A 348 -10.37 1.82 13.30
N GLU A 349 -11.22 1.10 12.57
CA GLU A 349 -12.29 0.30 13.15
C GLU A 349 -12.46 -1.00 12.39
N ILE A 350 -12.83 -2.07 13.10
CA ILE A 350 -13.41 -3.27 12.49
C ILE A 350 -14.91 -3.06 12.43
N ARG A 351 -15.51 -3.22 11.26
CA ARG A 351 -16.93 -3.00 11.02
C ARG A 351 -17.58 -4.23 10.41
N ALA A 352 -18.79 -4.53 10.85
CA ALA A 352 -19.74 -5.33 10.07
C ALA A 352 -20.67 -4.38 9.32
N ILE A 353 -20.58 -4.38 8.00
CA ILE A 353 -21.24 -3.41 7.12
C ILE A 353 -22.34 -4.13 6.36
N ASP A 354 -23.53 -3.53 6.32
CA ASP A 354 -24.54 -3.87 5.32
C ASP A 354 -24.10 -3.31 3.96
N PRO A 355 -23.78 -4.16 2.96
CA PRO A 355 -23.25 -3.69 1.69
C PRO A 355 -24.22 -2.83 0.89
N LEU A 356 -25.53 -2.98 1.10
CA LEU A 356 -26.54 -2.23 0.34
C LEU A 356 -26.68 -0.79 0.83
N THR A 357 -26.35 -0.53 2.09
CA THR A 357 -26.50 0.80 2.71
C THR A 357 -25.17 1.43 3.14
N GLY A 358 -24.08 0.66 3.21
CA GLY A 358 -22.78 1.05 3.76
C GLY A 358 -22.77 1.29 5.27
N LYS A 359 -23.91 1.12 5.95
CA LYS A 359 -24.01 1.35 7.39
C LYS A 359 -23.40 0.19 8.16
N ALA A 360 -22.63 0.52 9.18
CA ALA A 360 -22.15 -0.48 10.12
C ALA A 360 -23.30 -0.95 11.02
N ARG A 361 -23.54 -2.27 11.06
CA ARG A 361 -24.40 -2.90 12.07
C ARG A 361 -23.76 -2.84 13.44
N TRP A 362 -22.43 -2.97 13.48
CA TRP A 362 -21.60 -2.72 14.64
C TRP A 362 -20.20 -2.30 14.18
N SER A 363 -19.50 -1.57 15.03
CA SER A 363 -18.08 -1.25 14.86
C SER A 363 -17.35 -1.39 16.19
N VAL A 364 -16.06 -1.74 16.12
CA VAL A 364 -15.15 -1.76 17.27
C VAL A 364 -13.84 -1.09 16.86
N ALA A 365 -13.23 -0.33 17.75
CA ALA A 365 -11.94 0.29 17.48
C ALA A 365 -10.85 -0.77 17.27
N ALA A 366 -9.96 -0.51 16.31
CA ALA A 366 -8.68 -1.20 16.18
C ALA A 366 -7.67 -0.68 17.24
N GLU A 367 -6.54 -1.37 17.44
CA GLU A 367 -5.47 -0.92 18.35
C GLU A 367 -4.77 0.33 17.80
N GLY A 368 -4.67 0.44 16.47
CA GLY A 368 -4.26 1.66 15.78
C GLY A 368 -4.41 1.56 14.27
N TRP A 369 -4.10 2.64 13.56
CA TRP A 369 -4.35 2.72 12.11
C TRP A 369 -3.50 1.76 11.26
N GLN A 370 -2.44 1.17 11.82
CA GLN A 370 -1.58 0.22 11.12
C GLN A 370 -1.99 -1.24 11.30
N ASP A 371 -3.06 -1.51 12.05
CA ASP A 371 -3.56 -2.87 12.28
C ASP A 371 -3.86 -3.63 10.97
N ARG A 372 -4.29 -2.95 9.90
CA ARG A 372 -4.36 -3.45 8.50
C ARG A 372 -4.73 -4.94 8.41
N MET A 373 -5.87 -5.31 8.99
CA MET A 373 -6.18 -6.68 9.38
C MET A 373 -6.99 -7.41 8.30
N GLY A 374 -6.49 -8.56 7.85
CA GLY A 374 -7.29 -9.52 7.10
C GLY A 374 -8.31 -10.23 8.01
N MET A 375 -9.46 -10.62 7.45
CA MET A 375 -10.56 -11.21 8.22
C MET A 375 -11.02 -12.56 7.69
N LEU A 376 -11.58 -13.36 8.58
CA LEU A 376 -12.24 -14.64 8.26
C LEU A 376 -13.58 -14.72 9.00
N ALA A 377 -14.68 -14.82 8.25
CA ALA A 377 -15.99 -15.15 8.79
C ALA A 377 -16.28 -16.65 8.60
N THR A 378 -17.07 -17.22 9.51
CA THR A 378 -17.48 -18.63 9.46
C THR A 378 -18.99 -18.75 9.59
N GLY A 379 -19.58 -19.79 8.98
CA GLY A 379 -21.04 -20.00 9.01
C GLY A 379 -21.63 -20.17 10.42
N SER A 380 -20.81 -20.50 11.43
CA SER A 380 -21.23 -20.57 12.84
C SER A 380 -21.39 -19.20 13.50
N GLY A 381 -21.10 -18.10 12.82
CA GLY A 381 -21.17 -16.75 13.38
C GLY A 381 -19.91 -16.31 14.14
N LEU A 382 -18.74 -16.87 13.80
CA LEU A 382 -17.46 -16.40 14.33
C LEU A 382 -16.71 -15.58 13.29
N LEU A 383 -16.13 -14.46 13.75
CA LEU A 383 -15.23 -13.62 12.99
C LEU A 383 -13.83 -13.66 13.61
N PHE A 384 -12.84 -14.06 12.82
CA PHE A 384 -11.42 -14.09 13.19
C PHE A 384 -10.68 -12.94 12.52
N HIS A 385 -9.79 -12.29 13.27
CA HIS A 385 -8.84 -11.32 12.74
C HIS A 385 -7.62 -11.24 13.67
N GLY A 386 -6.47 -10.85 13.12
CA GLY A 386 -5.26 -10.66 13.88
C GLY A 386 -4.99 -9.18 14.20
N THR A 387 -4.22 -8.88 15.23
CA THR A 387 -3.73 -7.52 15.55
C THR A 387 -2.21 -7.44 15.36
N ILE A 388 -1.69 -6.25 15.03
CA ILE A 388 -0.24 -6.07 15.03
C ILE A 388 0.33 -6.02 16.45
N GLY A 389 -0.47 -5.77 17.48
CA GLY A 389 -0.12 -6.00 18.89
C GLY A 389 0.09 -7.46 19.27
N GLY A 390 -0.12 -8.38 18.32
CA GLY A 390 0.31 -9.77 18.43
C GLY A 390 -0.75 -10.70 18.94
N LYS A 391 -2.02 -10.39 18.67
CA LYS A 391 -3.16 -11.17 19.15
C LYS A 391 -3.94 -11.77 17.99
N LEU A 392 -4.42 -13.01 18.15
CA LEU A 392 -5.54 -13.51 17.37
C LEU A 392 -6.84 -13.23 18.15
N ILE A 393 -7.79 -12.58 17.49
CA ILE A 393 -9.05 -12.18 18.07
C ILE A 393 -10.19 -12.96 17.41
N VAL A 394 -11.11 -13.45 18.24
CA VAL A 394 -12.36 -14.10 17.81
C VAL A 394 -13.52 -13.30 18.36
N ARG A 395 -14.42 -12.89 17.46
CA ARG A 395 -15.62 -12.12 17.78
C ARG A 395 -16.87 -12.85 17.33
N ASP A 396 -17.97 -12.53 18.00
CA ASP A 396 -19.31 -12.83 17.50
C ASP A 396 -19.58 -11.98 16.25
N ALA A 397 -19.98 -12.62 15.16
CA ALA A 397 -20.13 -11.97 13.86
C ALA A 397 -21.38 -11.06 13.79
N ASP A 398 -22.38 -11.27 14.64
CA ASP A 398 -23.63 -10.51 14.63
C ASP A 398 -23.56 -9.24 15.48
N THR A 399 -22.73 -9.24 16.52
CA THR A 399 -22.65 -8.18 17.53
C THR A 399 -21.27 -7.53 17.67
N GLY A 400 -20.21 -8.15 17.15
CA GLY A 400 -18.83 -7.69 17.32
C GLY A 400 -18.24 -7.97 18.71
N LYS A 401 -19.01 -8.63 19.59
CA LYS A 401 -18.59 -8.97 20.96
C LYS A 401 -17.33 -9.82 20.91
N LEU A 402 -16.33 -9.44 21.72
CA LEU A 402 -15.12 -10.25 21.92
C LEU A 402 -15.50 -11.58 22.60
N LEU A 403 -15.16 -12.69 21.95
CA LEU A 403 -15.39 -14.04 22.48
C LEU A 403 -14.09 -14.67 22.97
N LYS A 404 -12.99 -14.46 22.24
CA LYS A 404 -11.67 -14.97 22.59
C LYS A 404 -10.59 -14.03 22.11
N GLU A 405 -9.57 -13.90 22.93
CA GLU A 405 -8.28 -13.30 22.59
C GLU A 405 -7.20 -14.33 22.88
N ILE A 406 -6.23 -14.46 21.97
CA ILE A 406 -5.07 -15.33 22.11
C ILE A 406 -3.83 -14.48 21.86
N ASP A 407 -3.04 -14.24 22.92
CA ASP A 407 -1.73 -13.59 22.82
C ASP A 407 -0.74 -14.54 22.15
N THR A 408 -0.29 -14.16 20.97
CA THR A 408 0.67 -14.93 20.17
C THR A 408 2.08 -14.39 20.28
N GLY A 409 2.25 -13.14 20.72
CA GLY A 409 3.53 -12.43 20.70
C GLY A 409 4.10 -12.14 19.30
N SER A 410 3.34 -12.33 18.22
CA SER A 410 3.76 -11.96 16.85
C SER A 410 2.68 -11.16 16.15
N SER A 411 3.04 -10.02 15.56
CA SER A 411 2.11 -9.19 14.79
C SER A 411 1.41 -9.97 13.68
N ILE A 412 0.12 -9.73 13.48
CA ILE A 412 -0.70 -10.45 12.50
C ILE A 412 -1.43 -9.45 11.60
N MET A 413 -1.09 -9.44 10.31
CA MET A 413 -1.74 -8.61 9.29
C MET A 413 -2.49 -9.46 8.25
N ALA A 414 -1.98 -10.67 7.98
CA ALA A 414 -2.58 -11.61 7.03
C ALA A 414 -3.99 -12.04 7.48
N ALA A 415 -4.85 -12.38 6.52
CA ALA A 415 -6.14 -12.96 6.82
C ALA A 415 -5.98 -14.38 7.41
N PRO A 416 -6.68 -14.70 8.51
CA PRO A 416 -6.79 -16.08 8.94
C PRO A 416 -7.49 -16.94 7.89
N MET A 417 -7.23 -18.25 7.90
CA MET A 417 -7.95 -19.23 7.08
C MET A 417 -8.37 -20.43 7.94
N THR A 418 -9.34 -21.22 7.50
CA THR A 418 -9.80 -22.41 8.23
C THR A 418 -9.94 -23.62 7.30
N TYR A 419 -9.68 -24.81 7.84
CA TYR A 419 -9.73 -26.08 7.11
C TYR A 419 -10.04 -27.24 8.07
N ARG A 420 -10.29 -28.42 7.51
CA ARG A 420 -10.48 -29.65 8.30
C ARG A 420 -9.47 -30.72 7.92
N VAL A 421 -8.98 -31.45 8.92
CA VAL A 421 -8.16 -32.66 8.76
C VAL A 421 -8.72 -33.74 9.65
N LYS A 422 -9.12 -34.88 9.04
CA LYS A 422 -9.67 -36.05 9.77
C LYS A 422 -10.80 -35.66 10.75
N GLY A 423 -11.70 -34.78 10.32
CA GLY A 423 -12.84 -34.32 11.11
C GLY A 423 -12.56 -33.18 12.10
N VAL A 424 -11.30 -32.83 12.34
CA VAL A 424 -10.93 -31.71 13.24
C VAL A 424 -10.79 -30.42 12.43
N GLN A 425 -11.45 -29.35 12.88
CA GLN A 425 -11.31 -28.03 12.28
C GLN A 425 -10.12 -27.27 12.88
N TYR A 426 -9.36 -26.62 12.01
CA TYR A 426 -8.23 -25.78 12.33
C TYR A 426 -8.45 -24.36 11.81
N VAL A 427 -7.88 -23.38 12.50
CA VAL A 427 -7.73 -22.01 12.01
C VAL A 427 -6.23 -21.75 11.92
N ALA A 428 -5.73 -21.29 10.77
CA ALA A 428 -4.32 -20.96 10.58
C ALA A 428 -4.14 -19.50 10.19
N VAL A 429 -3.01 -18.91 10.55
CA VAL A 429 -2.66 -17.54 10.16
C VAL A 429 -1.14 -17.38 10.08
N ALA A 430 -0.67 -16.66 9.07
CA ALA A 430 0.72 -16.25 8.96
C ALA A 430 0.96 -14.97 9.77
N THR A 431 2.02 -14.95 10.56
CA THR A 431 2.39 -13.80 11.40
C THR A 431 3.59 -13.07 10.82
N GLY A 432 3.57 -11.74 10.93
CA GLY A 432 4.63 -10.83 10.52
C GLY A 432 4.09 -9.40 10.42
N PHE A 433 4.86 -8.41 10.88
CA PHE A 433 4.62 -7.00 10.59
C PHE A 433 5.30 -6.62 9.27
N GLY A 434 4.64 -5.84 8.42
CA GLY A 434 5.20 -5.39 7.15
C GLY A 434 4.17 -4.73 6.23
N GLY A 435 4.32 -4.94 4.93
CA GLY A 435 3.51 -4.28 3.90
C GLY A 435 4.17 -3.02 3.33
N GLY A 436 3.61 -2.49 2.24
CA GLY A 436 4.27 -1.48 1.41
C GLY A 436 4.61 -0.17 2.12
N GLY A 437 5.75 0.42 1.71
CA GLY A 437 6.12 1.83 1.83
C GLY A 437 6.64 2.34 3.17
N TRP A 438 6.46 1.59 4.28
CA TRP A 438 6.67 2.18 5.61
C TRP A 438 7.40 1.22 6.55
N SER A 439 8.69 1.49 6.77
CA SER A 439 9.48 0.72 7.76
C SER A 439 9.14 1.07 9.20
N TYR A 440 8.32 2.10 9.43
CA TYR A 440 7.88 2.48 10.77
C TYR A 440 7.11 1.35 11.44
N VAL A 441 7.57 0.92 12.61
CA VAL A 441 6.89 -0.07 13.45
C VAL A 441 6.25 0.67 14.63
N PRO A 442 4.91 0.67 14.77
CA PRO A 442 4.26 1.30 15.91
C PRO A 442 4.66 0.63 17.22
N ARG A 443 4.79 1.40 18.31
CA ARG A 443 5.21 0.87 19.62
C ARG A 443 4.26 -0.17 20.21
N TYR A 444 2.98 -0.11 19.85
CA TYR A 444 2.01 -1.11 20.28
C TYR A 444 2.11 -2.41 19.50
N ALA A 445 2.90 -2.47 18.42
CA ALA A 445 3.09 -3.69 17.65
C ALA A 445 3.97 -4.67 18.42
N ALA A 446 3.62 -5.96 18.42
CA ALA A 446 4.48 -7.01 18.96
C ALA A 446 5.86 -7.03 18.29
N ALA A 447 5.97 -6.67 17.01
CA ALA A 447 7.24 -6.52 16.31
C ALA A 447 8.16 -5.45 16.92
N TYR A 448 7.62 -4.44 17.61
CA TYR A 448 8.41 -3.43 18.32
C TYR A 448 9.14 -4.03 19.51
N ASP A 449 8.53 -4.97 20.23
CA ASP A 449 9.11 -5.54 21.44
C ASP A 449 9.78 -6.89 21.23
N ARG A 450 9.42 -7.62 20.18
CA ARG A 450 9.82 -9.01 19.95
C ARG A 450 10.39 -9.26 18.55
N GLY A 451 10.46 -8.23 17.71
CA GLY A 451 10.87 -8.33 16.32
C GLY A 451 9.87 -9.10 15.43
N ASN A 452 10.18 -9.18 14.14
CA ASN A 452 9.42 -9.96 13.17
C ASN A 452 9.77 -11.46 13.26
N ALA A 453 9.33 -12.11 14.33
CA ALA A 453 9.40 -13.56 14.48
C ALA A 453 8.30 -14.23 13.61
N ASN A 454 8.55 -14.29 12.30
CA ASN A 454 7.60 -14.80 11.29
C ASN A 454 7.31 -16.29 11.48
N ARG A 455 6.02 -16.64 11.58
CA ARG A 455 5.55 -18.01 11.90
C ARG A 455 4.22 -18.28 11.19
N ILE A 456 3.89 -19.56 11.03
CA ILE A 456 2.52 -20.00 10.76
C ILE A 456 1.96 -20.54 12.08
N LEU A 457 0.90 -19.91 12.58
CA LEU A 457 0.21 -20.36 13.78
C LEU A 457 -1.05 -21.11 13.39
N VAL A 458 -1.29 -22.27 14.01
CA VAL A 458 -2.44 -23.13 13.74
C VAL A 458 -3.15 -23.47 15.05
N PHE A 459 -4.44 -23.20 15.10
CA PHE A 459 -5.30 -23.27 16.28
C PHE A 459 -6.39 -24.33 16.11
N ARG A 460 -6.78 -24.95 17.22
CA ARG A 460 -7.95 -25.84 17.35
C ARG A 460 -8.53 -25.73 18.78
N LEU A 461 -9.74 -26.23 19.03
CA LEU A 461 -10.49 -26.02 20.29
C LEU A 461 -9.80 -26.56 21.56
N ASP A 462 -8.99 -27.59 21.42
CA ASP A 462 -8.21 -28.25 22.48
C ASP A 462 -6.69 -28.07 22.28
N GLY A 463 -6.30 -27.02 21.54
CA GLY A 463 -4.89 -26.68 21.33
C GLY A 463 -4.19 -26.23 22.61
N GLY A 464 -2.88 -26.49 22.70
CA GLY A 464 -2.04 -26.05 23.81
C GLY A 464 -1.72 -24.54 23.79
N PRO A 465 -0.92 -24.07 24.76
CA PRO A 465 -0.49 -22.66 24.80
C PRO A 465 0.35 -22.28 23.58
N VAL A 466 0.22 -21.03 23.15
CA VAL A 466 1.05 -20.45 22.08
C VAL A 466 2.37 -19.98 22.67
N ALA A 467 3.48 -20.58 22.26
CA ALA A 467 4.80 -20.08 22.62
C ALA A 467 5.01 -18.66 22.04
N LYS A 468 5.56 -17.75 22.84
CA LYS A 468 5.81 -16.37 22.43
C LYS A 468 7.29 -16.20 22.07
N PRO A 469 7.63 -15.39 21.05
CA PRO A 469 9.02 -15.03 20.78
C PRO A 469 9.61 -14.27 21.97
N ASP A 470 10.91 -14.42 22.21
CA ASP A 470 11.60 -13.70 23.26
C ASP A 470 11.57 -12.18 22.99
N PRO A 471 11.54 -11.34 24.05
CA PRO A 471 11.69 -9.90 23.89
C PRO A 471 13.04 -9.54 23.26
N LEU A 472 13.06 -8.48 22.46
CA LEU A 472 14.30 -7.86 22.00
C LEU A 472 15.11 -7.32 23.18
N PRO A 473 16.44 -7.26 23.06
CA PRO A 473 17.29 -6.66 24.07
C PRO A 473 16.88 -5.22 24.44
N PRO A 474 17.19 -4.78 25.66
CA PRO A 474 17.04 -3.38 26.05
C PRO A 474 17.78 -2.44 25.09
N LEU A 475 17.24 -1.24 24.90
CA LEU A 475 17.91 -0.22 24.11
C LEU A 475 19.10 0.35 24.88
N GLU A 476 20.24 0.43 24.20
CA GLU A 476 21.42 1.11 24.71
C GLU A 476 21.54 2.54 24.15
N VAL A 477 22.41 3.36 24.72
CA VAL A 477 22.65 4.72 24.16
C VAL A 477 23.39 4.57 22.84
N ALA A 478 22.94 5.28 21.80
CA ALA A 478 23.59 5.30 20.49
C ALA A 478 25.10 5.56 20.61
N ALA A 479 25.93 4.84 19.85
CA ALA A 479 27.38 5.00 19.84
C ALA A 479 27.79 6.46 19.56
N ALA A 480 28.98 6.86 20.04
CA ALA A 480 29.51 8.18 19.72
C ALA A 480 29.77 8.29 18.21
N PRO A 481 29.28 9.35 17.53
CA PRO A 481 29.56 9.51 16.11
C PRO A 481 31.05 9.77 15.87
N PRO A 482 31.60 9.40 14.70
CA PRO A 482 32.94 9.79 14.31
C PRO A 482 33.01 11.31 14.07
N ALA A 483 34.22 11.84 13.95
CA ALA A 483 34.41 13.21 13.47
C ALA A 483 33.93 13.35 12.02
N GLN A 484 33.41 14.52 11.67
CA GLN A 484 33.08 14.86 10.28
C GLN A 484 34.33 14.84 9.41
N LEU A 485 34.15 14.52 8.12
CA LEU A 485 35.24 14.63 7.14
C LEU A 485 35.70 16.10 7.00
N PRO A 486 36.97 16.35 6.67
CA PRO A 486 37.46 17.70 6.40
C PRO A 486 36.63 18.39 5.31
N GLY A 487 36.23 19.65 5.56
CA GLY A 487 35.49 20.47 4.58
C GLY A 487 33.97 20.30 4.59
N VAL A 488 33.39 19.48 5.48
CA VAL A 488 31.93 19.44 5.68
C VAL A 488 31.42 20.80 6.17
N THR A 489 30.42 21.34 5.48
CA THR A 489 29.76 22.61 5.81
C THR A 489 28.29 22.40 6.18
N PRO A 490 27.60 23.40 6.76
CA PRO A 490 26.15 23.34 6.94
C PRO A 490 25.37 23.08 5.63
N ALA A 491 25.85 23.60 4.51
CA ALA A 491 25.26 23.35 3.19
C ALA A 491 25.42 21.89 2.76
N THR A 492 26.57 21.26 3.05
CA THR A 492 26.80 19.83 2.82
C THR A 492 25.81 18.98 3.60
N ILE A 493 25.60 19.29 4.89
CA ILE A 493 24.64 18.60 5.75
C ILE A 493 23.21 18.76 5.23
N ALA A 494 22.81 19.98 4.83
CA ALA A 494 21.49 20.23 4.26
C ALA A 494 21.25 19.47 2.94
N LYS A 495 22.27 19.41 2.07
CA LYS A 495 22.22 18.58 0.85
C LYS A 495 22.04 17.10 1.20
N GLY A 496 22.80 16.60 2.18
CA GLY A 496 22.71 15.22 2.68
C GLY A 496 21.32 14.85 3.18
N GLN A 497 20.68 15.76 3.91
CA GLN A 497 19.30 15.60 4.34
C GLN A 497 18.36 15.43 3.14
N GLY A 498 18.41 16.33 2.15
CA GLY A 498 17.55 16.26 0.97
C GLY A 498 17.73 14.95 0.19
N LEU A 499 18.97 14.52 0.00
CA LEU A 499 19.29 13.25 -0.65
C LEU A 499 18.78 12.04 0.15
N PHE A 500 18.88 12.07 1.48
CA PHE A 500 18.37 11.01 2.34
C PHE A 500 16.86 10.86 2.20
N PHE A 501 16.09 11.96 2.30
CA PHE A 501 14.63 11.89 2.16
C PHE A 501 14.19 11.46 0.76
N THR A 502 14.95 11.84 -0.27
CA THR A 502 14.65 11.48 -1.67
C THR A 502 14.89 10.00 -1.99
N ASN A 503 15.85 9.34 -1.33
CA ASN A 503 16.34 8.02 -1.73
C ASN A 503 16.25 6.96 -0.62
N CYS A 504 16.48 7.35 0.63
CA CYS A 504 16.69 6.42 1.74
C CYS A 504 15.46 6.31 2.66
N ALA A 505 14.70 7.39 2.86
CA ALA A 505 13.66 7.47 3.89
C ALA A 505 12.51 6.47 3.70
N ILE A 506 12.22 6.05 2.47
CA ILE A 506 11.22 5.01 2.18
C ILE A 506 11.55 3.67 2.87
N CYS A 507 12.84 3.36 2.99
CA CYS A 507 13.33 2.17 3.69
C CYS A 507 13.80 2.50 5.10
N HIS A 508 14.53 3.59 5.32
CA HIS A 508 15.10 3.95 6.62
C HIS A 508 14.27 5.05 7.29
N ALA A 509 13.24 4.65 8.02
CA ALA A 509 12.39 5.57 8.80
C ALA A 509 13.16 6.30 9.92
N ASN A 510 14.43 5.93 10.18
CA ASN A 510 15.25 6.43 11.28
C ASN A 510 14.45 6.40 12.59
N GLN A 511 13.97 5.21 12.93
CA GLN A 511 13.22 4.93 14.14
C GLN A 511 13.90 3.78 14.89
N LEU A 512 14.05 3.92 16.22
CA LEU A 512 14.77 3.01 17.11
C LEU A 512 14.54 1.51 16.84
N ARG A 513 13.28 1.09 16.71
CA ARG A 513 12.90 -0.29 16.41
C ARG A 513 11.96 -0.25 15.22
N SER A 514 12.55 -0.42 14.04
CA SER A 514 11.91 -0.34 12.72
C SER A 514 12.13 -1.65 11.97
N ALA A 515 11.46 -1.84 10.84
CA ALA A 515 11.69 -2.99 9.96
C ALA A 515 13.11 -3.00 9.35
N THR A 516 13.76 -1.84 9.29
CA THR A 516 15.14 -1.65 8.82
C THR A 516 15.97 -0.92 9.89
N PRO A 517 17.31 -0.91 9.78
CA PRO A 517 18.17 -0.22 10.74
C PRO A 517 17.90 1.30 10.85
N ASP A 518 17.93 1.84 12.08
CA ASP A 518 18.00 3.29 12.32
C ASP A 518 19.43 3.78 12.05
N LEU A 519 19.61 4.53 10.95
CA LEU A 519 20.94 4.94 10.51
C LEU A 519 21.56 6.03 11.40
N ARG A 520 20.82 6.61 12.35
CA ARG A 520 21.39 7.49 13.37
C ARG A 520 22.06 6.73 14.51
N ARG A 521 22.05 5.39 14.45
CA ARG A 521 22.61 4.49 15.46
C ARG A 521 23.65 3.57 14.84
N MET A 522 24.32 4.03 13.78
CA MET A 522 25.39 3.28 13.13
C MET A 522 26.54 3.01 14.11
N GLU A 523 27.00 1.76 14.11
CA GLU A 523 28.21 1.36 14.81
C GLU A 523 29.47 1.80 14.03
N PRO A 524 30.63 1.95 14.69
CA PRO A 524 31.86 2.42 14.04
C PRO A 524 32.23 1.69 12.74
N GLY A 525 32.03 0.36 12.68
CA GLY A 525 32.28 -0.42 11.47
C GLY A 525 31.36 -0.06 10.29
N VAL A 526 30.11 0.33 10.57
CA VAL A 526 29.17 0.76 9.53
C VAL A 526 29.57 2.12 8.95
N HIS A 527 30.06 3.04 9.79
CA HIS A 527 30.61 4.31 9.30
C HIS A 527 31.84 4.11 8.41
N GLN A 528 32.74 3.20 8.79
CA GLN A 528 33.95 2.90 7.99
C GLN A 528 33.59 2.29 6.63
N ALA A 529 32.52 1.48 6.59
CA ALA A 529 32.04 0.82 5.37
C ALA A 529 30.96 1.62 4.62
N PHE A 530 30.66 2.87 4.98
CA PHE A 530 29.46 3.57 4.49
C PHE A 530 29.38 3.62 2.96
N ARG A 531 30.46 4.01 2.27
CA ARG A 531 30.50 4.03 0.80
C ARG A 531 30.38 2.63 0.19
N GLN A 532 31.00 1.62 0.79
CA GLN A 532 30.92 0.24 0.29
C GLN A 532 29.50 -0.30 0.39
N ILE A 533 28.78 0.08 1.45
CA ILE A 533 27.37 -0.26 1.62
C ILE A 533 26.51 0.46 0.59
N VAL A 534 26.64 1.79 0.48
CA VAL A 534 25.74 2.62 -0.33
C VAL A 534 26.02 2.52 -1.83
N LEU A 535 27.28 2.42 -2.25
CA LEU A 535 27.68 2.50 -3.65
C LEU A 535 28.19 1.17 -4.22
N GLU A 536 28.78 0.30 -3.39
CA GLU A 536 29.40 -0.95 -3.86
C GLU A 536 28.55 -2.19 -3.58
N GLY A 537 27.42 -2.04 -2.88
CA GLY A 537 26.47 -3.13 -2.62
C GLY A 537 26.95 -4.14 -1.58
N LEU A 538 27.77 -3.74 -0.61
CA LEU A 538 28.26 -4.63 0.45
C LEU A 538 27.14 -5.38 1.20
N LEU A 539 25.95 -4.77 1.33
CA LEU A 539 24.77 -5.34 1.98
C LEU A 539 23.64 -5.71 0.99
N LEU A 540 23.95 -5.82 -0.31
CA LEU A 540 22.98 -6.22 -1.33
C LEU A 540 22.30 -7.56 -1.02
N PRO A 541 23.00 -8.62 -0.55
CA PRO A 541 22.35 -9.88 -0.15
C PRO A 541 21.31 -9.74 0.97
N ASN A 542 21.37 -8.65 1.74
CA ASN A 542 20.45 -8.35 2.84
C ASN A 542 19.29 -7.46 2.39
N GLY A 543 19.24 -7.07 1.11
CA GLY A 543 18.21 -6.20 0.54
C GLY A 543 18.53 -4.70 0.58
N MET A 544 19.75 -4.28 0.93
CA MET A 544 20.19 -2.89 0.79
C MET A 544 20.70 -2.66 -0.64
N PRO A 545 19.99 -1.89 -1.49
CA PRO A 545 20.43 -1.66 -2.86
C PRO A 545 21.72 -0.83 -2.90
N ARG A 546 22.51 -1.04 -3.95
CA ARG A 546 23.58 -0.12 -4.35
C ARG A 546 22.97 1.07 -5.11
N TRP A 547 23.57 2.25 -4.96
CA TRP A 547 23.06 3.51 -5.47
C TRP A 547 24.06 4.22 -6.39
N ASP A 548 25.07 3.51 -6.92
CA ASP A 548 26.09 4.05 -7.82
C ASP A 548 25.57 4.50 -9.19
N ASP A 549 24.31 4.17 -9.50
CA ASP A 549 23.56 4.63 -10.67
C ASP A 549 22.83 5.97 -10.45
N LEU A 550 22.62 6.39 -9.20
CA LEU A 550 21.87 7.60 -8.83
C LEU A 550 22.67 8.60 -7.98
N LEU A 551 23.66 8.12 -7.22
CA LEU A 551 24.42 8.91 -6.26
C LEU A 551 25.91 8.92 -6.60
N SER A 552 26.51 10.11 -6.61
CA SER A 552 27.96 10.24 -6.67
C SER A 552 28.60 9.94 -5.31
N PRO A 553 29.93 9.69 -5.24
CA PRO A 553 30.65 9.59 -3.97
C PRO A 553 30.45 10.80 -3.05
N ALA A 554 30.37 12.01 -3.62
CA ALA A 554 30.14 13.22 -2.84
C ALA A 554 28.70 13.32 -2.29
N ASP A 555 27.72 12.73 -3.00
CA ASP A 555 26.34 12.63 -2.51
C ASP A 555 26.24 11.65 -1.35
N ALA A 556 26.91 10.49 -1.46
CA ALA A 556 27.02 9.54 -0.36
C ALA A 556 27.70 10.18 0.88
N ASP A 557 28.79 10.94 0.69
CA ASP A 557 29.44 11.66 1.79
C ASP A 557 28.54 12.72 2.43
N ALA A 558 27.73 13.42 1.63
CA ALA A 558 26.79 14.40 2.15
C ALA A 558 25.71 13.72 3.02
N ILE A 559 25.15 12.59 2.56
CA ILE A 559 24.20 11.78 3.34
C ILE A 559 24.86 11.32 4.65
N HIS A 560 26.10 10.81 4.58
CA HIS A 560 26.84 10.36 5.75
C HIS A 560 27.08 11.50 6.74
N ALA A 561 27.48 12.69 6.26
CA ALA A 561 27.69 13.87 7.07
C ALA A 561 26.41 14.28 7.83
N TRP A 562 25.25 14.22 7.18
CA TRP A 562 23.98 14.45 7.84
C TRP A 562 23.65 13.39 8.89
N LEU A 563 23.87 12.10 8.59
CA LEU A 563 23.65 11.01 9.55
C LEU A 563 24.56 11.10 10.78
N ILE A 564 25.83 11.51 10.61
CA ILE A 564 26.76 11.78 11.73
C ILE A 564 26.22 12.89 12.63
N ASP A 565 25.72 13.98 12.05
CA ASP A 565 25.14 15.11 12.79
C ASP A 565 23.88 14.67 13.57
N GLU A 566 22.98 13.91 12.93
CA GLU A 566 21.79 13.36 13.58
C GLU A 566 22.11 12.36 14.69
N GLN A 567 23.13 11.51 14.51
CA GLN A 567 23.61 10.59 15.55
C GLN A 567 24.15 11.34 16.77
N GLY A 568 24.87 12.44 16.56
CA GLY A 568 25.33 13.32 17.64
C GLY A 568 24.17 13.88 18.46
N LYS A 569 23.15 14.43 17.80
CA LYS A 569 21.93 14.94 18.43
C LYS A 569 21.17 13.85 19.19
N LEU A 570 21.01 12.67 18.58
CA LEU A 570 20.34 11.52 19.18
C LEU A 570 21.06 11.06 20.45
N ARG A 571 22.39 10.90 20.39
CA ARG A 571 23.19 10.48 21.55
C ARG A 571 23.08 11.47 22.71
N VAL A 572 23.15 12.78 22.45
CA VAL A 572 22.98 13.81 23.49
C VAL A 572 21.61 13.69 24.15
N ARG A 573 20.55 13.49 23.36
CA ARG A 573 19.19 13.24 23.90
C ARG A 573 19.16 11.99 24.77
N GLU A 574 19.70 10.87 24.29
CA GLU A 574 19.65 9.59 24.99
C GLU A 574 20.48 9.58 26.27
N LEU A 575 21.61 10.28 26.30
CA LEU A 575 22.38 10.48 27.54
C LEU A 575 21.56 11.24 28.60
N LYS A 576 20.80 12.27 28.19
CA LYS A 576 19.91 13.00 29.10
C LYS A 576 18.78 12.10 29.62
N LEU A 577 18.16 11.31 28.75
CA LEU A 577 17.12 10.36 29.14
C LEU A 577 17.65 9.30 30.12
N LYS A 578 18.81 8.71 29.80
CA LYS A 578 19.47 7.74 30.68
C LYS A 578 19.83 8.34 32.04
N ALA A 579 20.37 9.56 32.07
CA ALA A 579 20.66 10.28 33.31
C ALA A 579 19.39 10.58 34.13
N ALA A 580 18.26 10.79 33.47
CA ALA A 580 16.96 11.02 34.10
C ALA A 580 16.20 9.73 34.46
N GLY A 581 16.76 8.54 34.21
CA GLY A 581 16.06 7.26 34.42
C GLY A 581 14.87 7.04 33.49
N GLN A 582 14.82 7.75 32.36
CA GLN A 582 13.73 7.67 31.39
C GLN A 582 14.07 6.68 30.25
N PRO A 583 13.06 5.99 29.68
CA PRO A 583 13.26 5.13 28.51
C PRO A 583 13.84 5.91 27.31
N LEU A 584 14.77 5.29 26.58
CA LEU A 584 15.40 5.92 25.40
C LEU A 584 14.40 6.13 24.26
N ASP A 585 13.43 5.22 24.18
CA ASP A 585 12.29 5.27 23.29
C ASP A 585 11.16 6.13 23.84
N THR A 586 11.38 7.17 24.64
CA THR A 586 10.32 8.20 24.85
C THR A 586 9.94 8.87 23.52
N PRO A 587 8.68 9.31 23.31
CA PRO A 587 8.29 10.00 22.08
C PRO A 587 9.20 11.20 21.78
N SER A 588 9.47 11.43 20.51
CA SER A 588 10.25 12.56 20.00
C SER A 588 9.47 13.17 18.83
N LEU A 589 9.53 14.49 18.66
CA LEU A 589 8.93 15.24 17.54
C LEU A 589 9.54 14.89 16.16
N ALA A 590 10.34 13.82 16.04
CA ALA A 590 10.82 13.34 14.75
C ALA A 590 9.63 12.84 13.93
N ILE A 591 9.22 13.66 12.97
CA ILE A 591 8.06 13.50 12.12
C ILE A 591 8.18 12.24 11.28
N LEU A 592 7.10 11.45 11.27
CA LEU A 592 6.86 10.38 10.31
C LEU A 592 6.45 10.98 8.97
N SER A 593 7.40 11.59 8.26
CA SER A 593 7.22 11.94 6.85
C SER A 593 8.11 11.00 6.08
N ASN A 594 7.45 10.07 5.38
CA ASN A 594 8.10 9.06 4.56
C ASN A 594 8.15 9.48 3.09
N TYR A 595 8.03 10.80 2.81
CA TYR A 595 8.14 11.40 1.47
C TYR A 595 8.56 12.87 1.53
#